data_AF-A0A443SEN8-F1
#
_entry.id   AF-A0A443SEN8-F1
#
_cell.length_a   1.000
_cell.length_b   1.000
_cell.length_c   1.000
_cell.angle_alpha   90.00
_cell.angle_beta   90.00
_cell.angle_gamma   90.00
#
_symmetry.space_group_name_H-M   'P 1'
#
loop_
_entity.id
_entity.type
_entity.pdbx_description
1 polymer ?
#
loop_
_entity_poly.entity_id
_entity_poly.type
_entity_poly.pdbx_seq_one_letter_code
_entity_poly.pdbx_strand_id
1 'polypeptide(L)'
;MKTFDPKNSNDLLDYFLKESNSENNDLFHKDAISDKIMELILAATETTSALLYHSLHLMATNKNIQENVFKEINDKIGHNALVSFVDKDMFPYTNAVISEIHRFFL
;
A
#
# COMPACT_ATOMS: atom_id res chain seq x y z
N MET A 1 -18.77 -10.09 9.83
CA MET A 1 -18.82 -9.14 8.70
C MET A 1 -19.16 -7.78 9.28
N LYS A 2 -18.28 -6.76 9.17
CA LYS A 2 -18.62 -5.42 9.65
C LYS A 2 -19.74 -4.85 8.76
N THR A 3 -20.76 -4.28 9.38
CA THR A 3 -21.85 -3.57 8.70
C THR A 3 -21.46 -2.12 8.49
N PHE A 4 -21.86 -1.52 7.37
CA PHE A 4 -21.65 -0.11 7.06
C PHE A 4 -22.17 0.78 8.20
N ASP A 5 -21.32 1.69 8.70
CA ASP A 5 -21.69 2.71 9.68
C ASP A 5 -21.61 4.11 9.03
N PRO A 6 -22.75 4.77 8.75
CA PRO A 6 -22.77 6.08 8.12
C PRO A 6 -22.02 7.18 8.88
N LYS A 7 -21.79 6.99 10.19
CA LYS A 7 -21.10 7.95 11.05
C LYS A 7 -19.59 7.74 11.06
N ASN A 8 -19.11 6.59 10.60
CA ASN A 8 -17.71 6.22 10.66
C ASN A 8 -17.26 5.49 9.38
N SER A 9 -16.64 6.23 8.47
CA SER A 9 -16.06 5.68 7.24
C SER A 9 -14.67 5.12 7.54
N ASN A 10 -14.51 3.80 7.58
CA ASN A 10 -13.23 3.17 7.93
C ASN A 10 -12.39 2.78 6.71
N ASP A 11 -13.02 2.70 5.54
CA ASP A 11 -12.35 2.39 4.28
C ASP A 11 -12.98 3.16 3.12
N LEU A 12 -12.43 2.96 1.92
CA LEU A 12 -12.86 3.64 0.70
C LEU A 12 -14.26 3.19 0.24
N LEU A 13 -14.65 1.94 0.50
CA LEU A 13 -15.98 1.44 0.15
C LEU A 13 -17.04 2.11 1.05
N ASP A 14 -16.78 2.21 2.35
CA ASP A 14 -17.63 2.97 3.27
C ASP A 14 -17.79 4.43 2.78
N TYR A 15 -16.71 5.05 2.31
CA TYR A 15 -16.74 6.41 1.79
C TYR A 15 -17.65 6.53 0.55
N PHE A 16 -17.50 5.62 -0.42
CA PHE A 16 -18.35 5.61 -1.62
C PHE A 16 -19.82 5.30 -1.31
N LEU A 17 -20.10 4.40 -0.37
CA LEU A 17 -21.46 4.10 0.09
C LEU A 17 -22.10 5.28 0.84
N LYS A 18 -21.29 6.09 1.53
CA LYS A 18 -21.79 7.32 2.13
C LYS A 18 -22.16 8.34 1.06
N GLU A 19 -21.31 8.51 0.04
CA GLU A 19 -21.57 9.42 -1.07
C GLU A 19 -22.72 8.98 -1.98
N SER A 20 -23.01 7.69 -2.08
CA SER A 20 -24.21 7.22 -2.79
C SER A 20 -25.53 7.69 -2.14
N ASN A 21 -25.49 8.02 -0.86
CA ASN A 21 -26.63 8.54 -0.10
C ASN A 21 -26.67 10.08 -0.05
N SER A 22 -25.72 10.78 -0.71
CA SER A 22 -25.67 12.24 -0.82
C SER A 22 -26.33 12.73 -2.11
N GLU A 23 -26.40 14.05 -2.31
CA GLU A 23 -26.94 14.66 -3.54
C GLU A 23 -26.13 14.30 -4.81
N ASN A 24 -24.93 13.72 -4.67
CA ASN A 24 -24.05 13.25 -5.76
C ASN A 24 -24.32 11.80 -6.21
N ASN A 25 -25.53 11.28 -5.99
CA ASN A 25 -25.87 9.88 -6.27
C ASN A 25 -25.58 9.44 -7.72
N ASP A 26 -25.66 10.35 -8.70
CA ASP A 26 -25.37 10.04 -10.11
C ASP A 26 -23.95 9.46 -10.33
N LEU A 27 -22.96 9.90 -9.55
CA LEU A 27 -21.56 9.45 -9.66
C LEU A 27 -21.23 8.24 -8.76
N PHE A 28 -22.10 7.90 -7.82
CA PHE A 28 -21.87 6.90 -6.78
C PHE A 28 -23.01 5.89 -6.67
N HIS A 29 -23.77 5.68 -7.74
CA HIS A 29 -24.72 4.57 -7.81
C HIS A 29 -23.97 3.23 -7.78
N LYS A 30 -24.68 2.16 -7.39
CA LYS A 30 -24.09 0.86 -7.04
C LYS A 30 -23.12 0.31 -8.09
N ASP A 31 -23.49 0.34 -9.37
CA ASP A 31 -22.66 -0.22 -10.45
C ASP A 31 -21.41 0.63 -10.67
N ALA A 32 -21.52 1.96 -10.66
CA ALA A 32 -20.36 2.86 -10.70
C ALA A 32 -19.40 2.68 -9.52
N ILE A 33 -19.90 2.42 -8.30
CA ILE A 33 -19.04 2.09 -7.16
C ILE A 33 -18.28 0.78 -7.42
N SER A 34 -18.98 -0.24 -7.90
CA SER A 34 -18.38 -1.54 -8.22
C SER A 34 -17.26 -1.39 -9.27
N ASP A 35 -17.54 -0.66 -10.36
CA ASP A 35 -16.58 -0.43 -11.44
C ASP A 35 -15.36 0.36 -10.95
N LYS A 36 -15.56 1.43 -10.16
CA LYS A 36 -14.47 2.23 -9.59
C LYS A 36 -13.57 1.43 -8.65
N ILE A 37 -14.16 0.60 -7.77
CA ILE A 37 -13.38 -0.24 -6.87
C ILE A 37 -12.61 -1.30 -7.66
N MET A 38 -13.25 -1.91 -8.66
CA MET A 38 -12.59 -2.89 -9.53
C MET A 38 -11.40 -2.27 -10.26
N GLU A 39 -11.60 -1.12 -10.89
CA GLU A 39 -10.54 -0.38 -11.61
C GLU A 39 -9.38 -0.04 -10.67
N LEU A 40 -9.69 0.48 -9.48
CA LEU A 40 -8.67 0.82 -8.48
C LEU A 40 -7.87 -0.41 -8.05
N ILE A 41 -8.54 -1.53 -7.77
CA ILE A 41 -7.87 -2.77 -7.35
C ILE A 41 -7.00 -3.32 -8.48
N LEU A 42 -7.49 -3.33 -9.72
CA LEU A 42 -6.72 -3.81 -10.86
C LEU A 42 -5.47 -2.96 -11.09
N ALA A 43 -5.63 -1.63 -11.17
CA ALA A 43 -4.53 -0.69 -11.36
C ALA A 43 -3.48 -0.80 -10.24
N ALA A 44 -3.92 -0.91 -8.98
CA ALA A 44 -3.02 -1.05 -7.84
C ALA A 44 -2.32 -2.43 -7.80
N THR A 45 -3.03 -3.50 -8.20
CA THR A 45 -2.50 -4.86 -8.16
C THR A 45 -1.38 -5.05 -9.18
N GLU A 46 -1.59 -4.62 -10.43
CA GLU A 46 -0.58 -4.76 -11.48
C GLU A 46 0.71 -4.00 -11.13
N THR A 47 0.58 -2.73 -10.77
CA THR A 47 1.74 -1.88 -10.43
C THR A 47 2.46 -2.33 -9.17
N THR A 48 1.74 -2.65 -8.09
CA THR A 48 2.36 -3.07 -6.83
C THR A 48 2.98 -4.46 -6.94
N SER A 49 2.36 -5.40 -7.67
CA SER A 49 2.92 -6.73 -7.86
C SER A 49 4.22 -6.72 -8.68
N ALA A 50 4.27 -5.92 -9.76
CA ALA A 50 5.48 -5.72 -10.53
C ALA A 50 6.60 -5.11 -9.67
N LEU A 51 6.27 -4.08 -8.89
CA LEU A 51 7.22 -3.45 -7.99
C LEU A 51 7.78 -4.43 -6.94
N LEU A 52 6.92 -5.22 -6.30
CA LEU A 52 7.34 -6.22 -5.31
C LEU A 52 8.23 -7.31 -5.95
N TYR A 53 7.87 -7.77 -7.15
CA TYR A 53 8.68 -8.72 -7.90
C TYR A 53 10.09 -8.17 -8.13
N HIS A 54 10.21 -6.95 -8.66
CA HIS A 54 11.50 -6.32 -8.91
C HIS A 54 12.28 -6.03 -7.63
N SER A 55 11.60 -5.61 -6.57
CA SER A 55 12.19 -5.39 -5.25
C SER A 55 12.86 -6.66 -4.73
N LEU A 56 12.13 -7.77 -4.73
CA LEU A 56 12.63 -9.07 -4.28
C LEU A 56 13.76 -9.58 -5.18
N HIS A 57 13.63 -9.42 -6.51
CA HIS A 57 14.66 -9.82 -7.46
C HIS A 57 15.97 -9.05 -7.24
N LEU A 58 15.90 -7.73 -7.09
CA LEU A 58 17.08 -6.89 -6.83
C LEU A 58 17.72 -7.21 -5.48
N MET A 59 16.92 -7.41 -4.42
CA MET A 59 17.45 -7.82 -3.12
C MET A 59 18.09 -9.22 -3.17
N ALA A 60 17.51 -10.15 -3.93
CA ALA A 60 18.06 -11.50 -4.09
C ALA A 60 19.40 -11.51 -4.84
N THR A 61 19.56 -10.63 -5.83
CA THR A 61 20.78 -10.52 -6.66
C THR A 61 21.84 -9.61 -6.05
N ASN A 62 21.47 -8.69 -5.15
CA ASN A 62 22.37 -7.76 -4.47
C ASN A 62 22.40 -8.03 -2.95
N LYS A 63 23.10 -9.10 -2.54
CA LYS A 63 23.13 -9.56 -1.15
C LYS A 63 23.56 -8.51 -0.13
N ASN A 64 24.57 -7.70 -0.45
CA ASN A 64 25.00 -6.61 0.43
C ASN A 64 23.88 -5.59 0.71
N ILE A 65 23.01 -5.32 -0.28
CA ILE A 65 21.87 -4.40 -0.10
C ILE A 65 20.82 -5.06 0.80
N GLN A 66 20.49 -6.33 0.55
CA GLN A 66 19.57 -7.10 1.37
C GLN A 66 20.02 -7.17 2.84
N GLU A 67 21.30 -7.42 3.08
CA GLU A 67 21.89 -7.48 4.43
C GLU A 67 21.82 -6.12 5.14
N ASN A 68 22.11 -5.02 4.44
CA ASN A 68 22.02 -3.68 5.01
C ASN A 68 20.58 -3.27 5.35
N VAL A 69 19.60 -3.59 4.48
CA VAL A 69 18.17 -3.38 4.76
C VAL A 69 17.76 -4.18 6.00
N PHE A 70 18.09 -5.47 6.04
CA PHE A 70 17.75 -6.34 7.16
C PHE A 70 18.37 -5.83 8.48
N LYS A 71 19.64 -5.43 8.42
CA LYS A 71 20.36 -4.87 9.57
C LYS A 71 19.68 -3.60 10.09
N GLU A 72 19.37 -2.65 9.21
CA GLU A 72 18.69 -1.40 9.61
C GLU A 72 17.35 -1.69 10.29
N ILE A 73 16.54 -2.57 9.72
CA ILE A 73 15.24 -2.95 10.29
C ILE A 73 15.41 -3.58 11.67
N ASN A 74 16.34 -4.54 11.78
CA ASN A 74 16.57 -5.27 13.03
C ASN A 74 17.17 -4.38 14.12
N ASP A 75 18.06 -3.44 13.77
CA ASP A 75 18.68 -2.51 14.72
C ASP A 75 17.65 -1.50 15.29
N LYS A 76 16.61 -1.16 14.52
CA LYS A 76 15.61 -0.15 14.91
C LYS A 76 14.38 -0.74 15.60
N ILE A 77 13.86 -1.87 15.13
CA ILE A 77 12.62 -2.47 15.63
C ILE A 77 12.86 -3.75 16.44
N GLY A 78 13.96 -4.47 16.17
CA GLY A 78 14.23 -5.77 16.78
C GLY A 78 13.42 -6.92 16.16
N HIS A 79 13.81 -8.15 16.51
CA HIS A 79 13.39 -9.37 15.80
C HIS A 79 11.89 -9.72 15.83
N ASN A 80 11.11 -9.18 16.77
CA ASN A 80 9.74 -9.62 17.06
C ASN A 80 8.68 -8.51 16.99
N ALA A 81 9.05 -7.28 16.63
CA ALA A 81 8.10 -6.19 16.52
C ALA A 81 7.63 -5.99 15.07
N LEU A 82 6.36 -5.60 14.93
CA LEU A 82 5.74 -5.35 13.64
C LEU A 82 6.07 -3.92 13.20
N VAL A 83 6.52 -3.77 11.95
CA VAL A 83 6.69 -2.47 11.33
C VAL A 83 5.31 -1.83 11.12
N SER A 84 5.19 -0.57 11.50
CA SER A 84 4.01 0.26 11.26
C SER A 84 4.38 1.50 10.44
N PHE A 85 3.38 2.23 9.95
CA PHE A 85 3.63 3.42 9.13
C PHE A 85 4.35 4.53 9.91
N VAL A 86 4.16 4.64 11.23
CA VAL A 86 4.85 5.64 12.05
C VAL A 86 6.34 5.39 12.17
N ASP A 87 6.79 4.16 11.90
CA ASP A 87 8.19 3.76 11.95
C ASP A 87 8.96 4.14 10.69
N LYS A 88 8.27 4.58 9.63
CA LYS A 88 8.83 4.81 8.29
C LYS A 88 10.11 5.66 8.33
N ASP A 89 10.12 6.74 9.10
CA ASP A 89 11.24 7.68 9.14
C ASP A 89 12.47 7.11 9.88
N MET A 90 12.33 5.99 10.58
CA MET A 90 13.44 5.30 11.24
C MET A 90 14.35 4.52 10.27
N PHE A 91 13.90 4.33 9.02
CA PHE A 91 14.59 3.48 8.02
C PHE A 91 15.09 4.27 6.80
N PRO A 92 16.01 5.24 6.96
CA PRO A 92 16.49 6.05 5.85
C PRO A 92 17.14 5.23 4.72
N TYR A 93 17.88 4.16 5.03
CA TYR A 93 18.50 3.30 4.02
C TYR A 93 17.46 2.49 3.26
N THR A 94 16.52 1.86 3.98
CA THR A 94 15.44 1.08 3.36
C THR A 94 14.56 1.95 2.48
N ASN A 95 14.23 3.17 2.93
CA ASN A 95 13.49 4.15 2.12
C ASN A 95 14.27 4.57 0.86
N ALA A 96 15.58 4.73 0.94
CA ALA A 96 16.42 5.03 -0.21
C ALA A 96 16.43 3.85 -1.21
N VAL A 97 16.54 2.61 -0.72
CA VAL A 97 16.46 1.40 -1.57
C VAL A 97 15.11 1.31 -2.28
N ILE A 98 13.99 1.51 -1.57
CA ILE A 98 12.65 1.53 -2.18
C ILE A 98 12.55 2.63 -3.23
N SER A 99 13.12 3.81 -2.97
CA SER A 99 13.11 4.93 -3.90
C SER A 99 13.92 4.63 -5.17
N GLU A 100 15.06 3.94 -5.06
CA GLU A 100 15.82 3.50 -6.23
C GLU A 100 15.11 2.40 -7.01
N ILE A 101 14.42 1.47 -6.34
CA ILE A 101 13.61 0.46 -7.02
C ILE A 101 12.49 1.14 -7.80
N HIS A 102 11.78 2.11 -7.21
CA HIS A 102 10.82 2.94 -7.94
C HIS A 102 11.48 3.55 -9.17
N ARG A 103 12.59 4.28 -9.03
CA ARG A 103 13.29 4.93 -10.16
C ARG A 103 13.62 3.99 -11.33
N PHE A 104 13.83 2.70 -11.08
CA PHE A 104 14.11 1.72 -12.14
C PHE A 104 12.86 1.16 -12.84
N PHE A 105 11.71 1.10 -12.16
CA PHE A 105 10.55 0.33 -12.62
C PHE A 105 9.24 1.13 -12.69
N LEU A 106 9.18 2.33 -12.12
CA LEU A 106 8.05 3.25 -12.09
C LEU A 106 8.52 4.70 -12.34
#